data_AF-A0A847CTJ6-F1
#
_entry.id   AF-A0A847CTJ6-F1
#
_cell.length_a   1.000
_cell.length_b   1.000
_cell.length_c   1.000
_cell.angle_alpha   90.00
_cell.angle_beta   90.00
_cell.angle_gamma   90.00
#
_symmetry.space_group_name_H-M   'P 1'
#
loop_
_entity.id
_entity.type
_entity.pdbx_description
1 polymer ?
#
loop_
_entity_poly.entity_id
_entity_poly.type
_entity_poly.pdbx_seq_one_letter_code
_entity_poly.pdbx_strand_id
1 'polypeptide(L)'
;YLIVPFIRQKTTKEQRENIYFWVRVAVQAAEMIFNEKGKGKDKKQYVIDFLTFKGINITMQELDVLIEAAVKELNIIQEKVGQG
;
A
#
# COMPACT_ATOMS: atom_id res chain seq x y z
N TYR A 1 35.08 11.24 -17.21
CA TYR A 1 34.42 10.01 -16.76
C TYR A 1 32.98 10.31 -16.41
N LEU A 2 32.02 9.72 -17.13
CA LEU A 2 30.60 9.90 -16.89
C LEU A 2 30.16 8.90 -15.81
N ILE A 3 29.87 9.39 -14.60
CA ILE A 3 29.37 8.54 -13.51
C ILE A 3 27.88 8.29 -13.77
N VAL A 4 27.54 7.01 -13.81
CA VAL A 4 26.32 6.46 -14.38
C VAL A 4 25.11 6.67 -13.43
N PRO A 5 24.02 7.36 -13.82
CA PRO A 5 22.80 7.51 -13.00
C PRO A 5 21.92 6.26 -12.93
N PHE A 6 22.37 5.14 -13.51
CA PHE A 6 21.58 3.92 -13.67
C PHE A 6 21.33 3.19 -12.34
N ILE A 7 22.23 3.35 -11.36
CA ILE A 7 22.01 2.82 -10.01
C ILE A 7 20.77 3.50 -9.39
N ARG A 8 20.66 4.84 -9.47
CA ARG A 8 19.55 5.61 -8.86
C ARG A 8 18.18 5.33 -9.49
N GLN A 9 18.13 5.09 -10.81
CA GLN A 9 16.88 4.73 -11.51
C GLN A 9 16.39 3.32 -11.14
N LYS A 10 17.30 2.35 -10.98
CA LYS A 10 16.91 1.00 -10.52
C LYS A 10 16.44 1.02 -9.06
N THR A 11 17.12 1.77 -8.18
CA THR A 11 16.71 1.87 -6.77
C THR A 11 15.31 2.48 -6.62
N THR A 12 14.95 3.50 -7.42
CA THR A 12 13.64 4.17 -7.28
C THR A 12 12.46 3.32 -7.74
N LYS A 13 12.61 2.48 -8.77
CA LYS A 13 11.53 1.55 -9.16
C LYS A 13 11.34 0.47 -8.10
N GLU A 14 12.42 -0.18 -7.67
CA GLU A 14 12.38 -1.23 -6.66
C GLU A 14 11.87 -0.72 -5.32
N GLN A 15 12.26 0.50 -4.92
CA GLN A 15 11.72 1.18 -3.75
C GLN A 15 10.21 1.38 -3.85
N ARG A 16 9.71 1.88 -4.99
CA ARG A 16 8.26 2.05 -5.20
C ARG A 16 7.51 0.72 -5.15
N GLU A 17 8.05 -0.33 -5.78
CA GLU A 17 7.46 -1.66 -5.76
C GLU A 17 7.43 -2.25 -4.34
N ASN A 18 8.50 -2.09 -3.57
CA ASN A 18 8.57 -2.52 -2.18
C ASN A 18 7.59 -1.75 -1.29
N ILE A 19 7.50 -0.43 -1.44
CA ILE A 19 6.51 0.38 -0.70
C ILE A 19 5.10 -0.11 -1.03
N TYR A 20 4.77 -0.23 -2.31
CA TYR A 20 3.44 -0.66 -2.74
C TYR A 20 3.11 -2.08 -2.27
N PHE A 21 4.09 -2.99 -2.25
CA PHE A 21 3.93 -4.31 -1.67
C PHE A 21 3.47 -4.25 -0.21
N TRP A 22 4.15 -3.45 0.63
CA TRP A 22 3.77 -3.32 2.04
C TRP A 22 2.43 -2.62 2.23
N VAL A 23 2.08 -1.65 1.39
CA VAL A 23 0.74 -1.02 1.41
C VAL A 23 -0.34 -2.08 1.17
N ARG A 24 -0.19 -2.95 0.16
CA ARG A 24 -1.17 -4.01 -0.11
C ARG A 24 -1.27 -5.02 1.04
N VAL A 25 -0.16 -5.38 1.67
CA VAL A 25 -0.15 -6.26 2.85
C VAL A 25 -0.91 -5.60 4.00
N ALA A 26 -0.65 -4.32 4.26
CA ALA A 26 -1.31 -3.57 5.33
C ALA A 26 -2.82 -3.44 5.10
N VAL A 27 -3.24 -3.13 3.87
CA VAL A 27 -4.66 -3.01 3.50
C VAL A 27 -5.39 -4.35 3.66
N GLN A 28 -4.79 -5.45 3.20
CA GLN A 28 -5.37 -6.79 3.40
C GLN A 28 -5.51 -7.14 4.88
N ALA A 29 -4.48 -6.87 5.68
CA ALA A 29 -4.54 -7.09 7.13
C ALA A 29 -5.63 -6.22 7.79
N ALA A 30 -5.74 -4.95 7.41
CA ALA A 30 -6.78 -4.06 7.91
C ALA A 30 -8.19 -4.58 7.58
N GLU A 31 -8.42 -5.04 6.35
CA GLU A 31 -9.70 -5.61 5.93
C GLU A 31 -10.06 -6.89 6.70
N MET A 32 -9.08 -7.74 7.00
CA MET A 32 -9.28 -8.95 7.80
C MET A 32 -9.58 -8.64 9.27
N ILE A 33 -8.86 -7.68 9.87
CA ILE A 33 -9.01 -7.31 11.29
C ILE A 33 -10.33 -6.57 11.52
N PHE A 34 -10.70 -5.66 10.61
CA PHE A 34 -11.87 -4.80 10.71
C PHE A 34 -12.96 -5.21 9.72
N ASN A 35 -13.52 -6.41 9.88
CA ASN A 35 -14.50 -6.97 8.94
C ASN A 35 -15.93 -6.37 9.08
N GLU A 36 -16.17 -5.53 10.08
CA GLU A 36 -17.46 -4.88 10.31
C GLU A 36 -17.68 -3.65 9.41
N LYS A 37 -18.95 -3.35 9.12
CA LYS A 37 -19.33 -2.13 8.39
C LYS A 37 -18.97 -0.88 9.19
N GLY A 38 -18.59 0.20 8.49
CA GLY A 38 -18.31 1.50 9.09
C GLY A 38 -16.89 1.68 9.66
N LYS A 39 -16.02 0.65 9.56
CA LYS A 39 -14.65 0.68 10.09
C LYS A 39 -13.61 1.31 9.17
N GLY A 40 -14.01 2.08 8.17
CA GLY A 40 -13.09 2.66 7.18
C GLY A 40 -11.99 3.54 7.79
N LYS A 41 -12.33 4.32 8.84
CA LYS A 41 -11.35 5.15 9.56
C LYS A 41 -10.33 4.30 10.32
N ASP A 42 -10.80 3.28 11.03
CA ASP A 42 -9.95 2.38 11.82
C ASP A 42 -8.99 1.59 10.91
N LYS A 43 -9.50 1.10 9.77
CA LYS A 43 -8.68 0.46 8.74
C LYS A 43 -7.58 1.37 8.21
N LYS A 44 -7.94 2.61 7.83
CA LYS A 44 -6.98 3.58 7.31
C LYS A 44 -5.90 3.92 8.34
N GLN A 45 -6.29 4.13 9.60
CA GLN A 45 -5.36 4.41 10.68
C GLN A 45 -4.39 3.25 10.90
N TYR A 46 -4.90 2.01 10.94
CA TYR A 46 -4.05 0.82 11.06
C TYR A 46 -3.00 0.74 9.94
N VAL A 47 -3.39 1.03 8.69
CA VAL A 47 -2.46 1.00 7.56
C VAL A 47 -1.36 2.06 7.73
N ILE A 48 -1.72 3.28 8.12
CA ILE A 48 -0.76 4.37 8.38
C ILE A 48 0.21 3.96 9.50
N ASP A 49 -0.30 3.43 10.61
CA ASP A 49 0.51 3.05 11.76
C ASP A 49 1.47 1.90 11.41
N PHE A 50 0.99 0.90 10.68
CA PHE A 50 1.81 -0.23 10.21
C PHE A 50 2.97 0.24 9.32
N LEU A 51 2.70 1.10 8.34
CA LEU A 51 3.73 1.55 7.40
C LEU A 51 4.72 2.51 8.07
N THR A 52 4.24 3.33 9.01
CA THR A 52 5.10 4.17 9.86
C THR A 52 6.02 3.30 10.72
N PHE A 53 5.49 2.27 11.37
CA PHE A 53 6.28 1.31 12.16
C PHE A 53 7.33 0.57 11.30
N LYS A 54 7.03 0.30 10.03
CA LYS A 54 7.96 -0.29 9.06
C LYS A 54 9.05 0.67 8.57
N GLY A 55 9.00 1.95 8.96
CA GLY A 55 9.98 2.97 8.56
C GLY A 55 9.80 3.46 7.12
N ILE A 56 8.61 3.30 6.54
CA ILE A 56 8.33 3.82 5.19
C ILE A 56 8.10 5.33 5.29
N ASN A 57 9.04 6.11 4.77
CA ASN A 57 9.01 7.57 4.81
C ASN A 57 8.56 8.14 3.45
N ILE A 58 7.26 8.33 3.28
CA ILE A 58 6.62 9.02 2.14
C ILE A 58 5.65 10.07 2.66
N THR A 59 5.21 10.99 1.80
CA THR A 59 4.22 11.99 2.21
C THR A 59 2.86 11.35 2.49
N MET A 60 2.07 11.95 3.38
CA MET A 60 0.70 11.47 3.67
C MET A 60 -0.18 11.45 2.43
N GLN A 61 0.02 12.38 1.49
CA GLN A 61 -0.72 12.43 0.24
C GLN A 61 -0.35 11.26 -0.70
N GLU A 62 0.93 10.93 -0.83
CA GLU A 62 1.37 9.75 -1.58
C GLU A 62 0.86 8.47 -0.94
N LEU A 63 0.93 8.39 0.39
CA LEU A 63 0.44 7.25 1.14
C LEU A 63 -1.06 7.03 0.90
N ASP A 64 -1.87 8.09 0.99
CA ASP A 64 -3.30 8.02 0.72
C ASP A 64 -3.59 7.49 -0.69
N VAL A 65 -2.89 7.97 -1.70
CA VAL A 65 -3.05 7.49 -3.09
C VAL A 65 -2.73 5.99 -3.21
N LEU A 66 -1.65 5.53 -2.57
CA LEU A 66 -1.27 4.12 -2.59
C LEU A 66 -2.29 3.24 -1.84
N ILE A 67 -2.84 3.73 -0.73
CA ILE A 67 -3.90 3.04 0.03
C ILE A 67 -5.15 2.89 -0.83
N GLU A 68 -5.63 3.98 -1.45
CA GLU A 68 -6.81 3.95 -2.31
C GLU A 68 -6.63 3.00 -3.51
N ALA A 69 -5.43 2.99 -4.12
CA ALA A 69 -5.10 2.06 -5.19
C ALA A 69 -5.15 0.59 -4.71
N ALA A 70 -4.54 0.29 -3.57
CA ALA A 70 -4.54 -1.05 -2.99
C ALA A 70 -5.94 -1.53 -2.58
N VAL A 71 -6.78 -0.64 -2.02
CA VAL A 71 -8.19 -0.93 -1.71
C VAL A 71 -8.97 -1.25 -2.97
N LYS A 72 -8.81 -0.45 -4.03
CA LYS A 72 -9.47 -0.69 -5.31
C LYS A 72 -9.05 -2.01 -5.94
N GLU A 73 -7.76 -2.34 -5.92
CA GLU A 73 -7.25 -3.64 -6.39
C GLU A 73 -7.88 -4.79 -5.62
N LEU A 74 -7.94 -4.70 -4.29
CA LEU A 74 -8.54 -5.73 -3.44
C LEU A 74 -10.02 -5.93 -3.75
N ASN A 75 -10.78 -4.84 -3.90
CA ASN A 75 -12.21 -4.92 -4.25
C ASN A 75 -12.42 -5.60 -5.61
N ILE A 76 -11.63 -5.27 -6.63
CA ILE A 76 -11.69 -5.92 -7.95
C ILE A 76 -11.39 -7.42 -7.83
N ILE A 77 -10.41 -7.81 -7.00
CA ILE A 77 -10.07 -9.22 -6.77
C ILE A 77 -11.24 -9.94 -6.09
N GLN A 78 -11.82 -9.35 -5.04
CA GLN A 78 -12.97 -9.93 -4.32
C GLN A 78 -14.19 -10.08 -5.23
N GLU A 79 -14.48 -9.09 -6.07
CA GLU A 79 -15.56 -9.15 -7.07
C GLU A 79 -15.33 -10.31 -8.06
N LYS A 80 -14.10 -10.47 -8.57
CA LYS A 80 -13.76 -11.57 -9.49
C LYS A 80 -13.86 -12.94 -8.84
N VAL A 81 -13.47 -13.06 -7.58
CA VAL A 81 -13.57 -14.33 -6.83
C VAL A 81 -15.02 -14.66 -6.49
N GLY A 82 -15.85 -13.67 -6.17
CA GLY A 82 -17.28 -13.86 -5.88
C GLY A 82 -18.17 -14.14 -7.11
N GLN A 83 -17.64 -13.96 -8.32
CA GLN A 83 -18.33 -14.27 -9.59
C GLN A 83 -17.99 -15.67 -10.13
N GLY A 84 -17.20 -16.48 -9.40
CA GLY A 84 -16.83 -17.86 -9.74
C GLY A 84 -17.61 -18.93 -9.00
#